data_AF-A0A075J0B4-F1
#
_entry.id   AF-A0A075J0B4-F1
#
_cell.length_a   1.000
_cell.length_b   1.000
_cell.length_c   1.000
_cell.angle_alpha   90.00
_cell.angle_beta   90.00
_cell.angle_gamma   90.00
#
_symmetry.space_group_name_H-M   'P 1'
#
loop_
_entity.id
_entity.type
_entity.pdbx_description
1 polymer ?
#
loop_
_entity_poly.entity_id
_entity_poly.type
_entity_poly.pdbx_seq_one_letter_code
_entity_poly.pdbx_strand_id
1 'polypeptide(L)'
;FMRQVTTFGLCLVKLDIRQESERHTDVIDAITRYLDIGSYREWSEDKKQEWLLSELRSKRPLFGANFPKTEEIAEVIDTFHVISELPQDSFGAYIISMATAPSDVLAVELLQRECRVKNSLRVVPLFEKLADLEAAPAAMARLFSIDWYKNKIEGKQEIMIGYSDSGKDAGRLTAAWQLYKVQEELVKVAKQYKVKLTMFHGRGGAVGRGGGPTHLTLLTQPPNTISGSLRVTVQGEVIEQSFGEEQLCFRTLQRYTAATLVHGMRPPISPQPEWRALLDEMAFVATKEYRSVVFEEPQFVKYFRLATPETEYGRMNIGSRPSKRKPSGGIESLRAIPWIFSWTQTRFHLPVWLGFGAALKYAAEKDARNFDILKEMYSKWPFFRVTIDLVEMMFAKGDPGIAALYDKLLVSEDLVSFGEQLRKKYDETKNLLLKVAGHKDLLEGNPCLKQRIRLRDPYITTLNVLQAYTLKQIRDPNLSKDKPASNKQDAELLKINPCSDYAPGLEDALILTMKGIA
;
A
#
# COMPACT_ATOMS: atom_id res chain seq x y z
N PHE A 1 26.63 -17.55 16.92
CA PHE A 1 25.62 -18.30 17.69
C PHE A 1 24.73 -17.42 18.59
N MET A 2 25.20 -16.84 19.71
CA MET A 2 24.33 -16.07 20.64
C MET A 2 23.49 -14.97 19.98
N ARG A 3 24.07 -14.20 19.04
CA ARG A 3 23.33 -13.19 18.26
C ARG A 3 22.23 -13.82 17.38
N GLN A 4 22.46 -14.99 16.80
CA GLN A 4 21.44 -15.68 15.99
C GLN A 4 20.26 -16.09 16.86
N VAL A 5 20.51 -16.65 18.05
CA VAL A 5 19.45 -17.00 19.01
C VAL A 5 18.67 -15.76 19.43
N THR A 6 19.35 -14.64 19.69
CA THR A 6 18.69 -13.36 20.06
C THR A 6 17.87 -12.76 18.90
N THR A 7 18.35 -12.88 17.65
CA THR A 7 17.69 -12.31 16.47
C THR A 7 16.51 -13.16 15.98
N PHE A 8 16.68 -14.47 15.95
CA PHE A 8 15.76 -15.40 15.29
C PHE A 8 14.93 -16.24 16.28
N GLY A 9 15.37 -16.36 17.53
CA GLY A 9 14.72 -17.20 18.53
C GLY A 9 14.57 -18.65 18.05
N LEU A 10 13.46 -19.28 18.47
CA LEU A 10 13.10 -20.65 18.08
C LEU A 10 12.14 -20.71 16.88
N CYS A 11 11.66 -19.56 16.40
CA CYS A 11 10.64 -19.48 15.35
C CYS A 11 11.18 -18.93 14.03
N LEU A 12 12.45 -18.51 13.98
CA LEU A 12 13.09 -17.72 12.92
C LEU A 12 12.47 -16.33 12.72
N VAL A 13 11.17 -16.28 12.52
CA VAL A 13 10.37 -15.08 12.32
C VAL A 13 9.14 -15.12 13.21
N LYS A 14 8.71 -13.94 13.65
CA LYS A 14 7.41 -13.75 14.31
C LYS A 14 6.35 -13.46 13.26
N LEU A 15 5.21 -14.13 13.35
CA LEU A 15 4.09 -13.95 12.42
C LEU A 15 3.17 -12.83 12.91
N ASP A 16 2.97 -11.82 12.08
CA ASP A 16 1.89 -10.85 12.29
C ASP A 16 0.56 -11.42 11.79
N ILE A 17 -0.49 -11.21 12.57
CA ILE A 17 -1.86 -11.51 12.19
C ILE A 17 -2.50 -10.21 11.70
N ARG A 18 -3.22 -10.25 10.58
CA ARG A 18 -3.86 -9.06 10.01
C ARG A 18 -5.26 -9.39 9.50
N GLN A 19 -6.25 -8.66 10.02
CA GLN A 19 -7.66 -8.75 9.61
C GLN A 19 -8.25 -7.34 9.44
N GLU A 20 -9.36 -7.18 8.72
CA GLU A 20 -10.04 -5.87 8.59
C GLU A 20 -11.05 -5.61 9.72
N SER A 21 -11.17 -4.35 10.14
CA SER A 21 -12.03 -3.87 11.24
C SER A 21 -13.49 -4.31 11.14
N GLU A 22 -14.04 -4.33 9.92
CA GLU A 22 -15.44 -4.74 9.68
C GLU A 22 -15.70 -6.19 10.08
N ARG A 23 -14.72 -7.08 9.91
CA ARG A 23 -14.85 -8.48 10.32
C ARG A 23 -14.92 -8.63 11.84
N HIS A 24 -14.24 -7.76 12.59
CA HIS A 24 -14.38 -7.69 14.06
C HIS A 24 -15.74 -7.11 14.46
N THR A 25 -16.19 -6.09 13.74
CA THR A 25 -17.52 -5.51 13.92
C THR A 25 -18.61 -6.55 13.70
N ASP A 26 -18.52 -7.40 12.66
CA ASP A 26 -19.47 -8.48 12.40
C ASP A 26 -19.55 -9.50 13.53
N VAL A 27 -18.40 -9.90 14.10
CA VAL A 27 -18.37 -10.82 15.24
C VAL A 27 -19.05 -10.20 16.45
N ILE A 28 -18.72 -8.95 16.79
CA ILE A 28 -19.29 -8.27 17.95
C ILE A 28 -20.79 -8.03 17.76
N ASP A 29 -21.21 -7.63 16.56
CA ASP A 29 -22.61 -7.40 16.22
C ASP A 29 -23.44 -8.68 16.29
N ALA A 30 -22.88 -9.82 15.85
CA ALA A 30 -23.52 -11.11 16.03
C ALA A 30 -23.62 -11.50 17.51
N ILE A 31 -22.60 -11.22 18.33
CA ILE A 31 -22.64 -11.44 19.79
C ILE A 31 -23.72 -10.57 20.44
N THR A 32 -23.78 -9.27 20.15
CA THR A 32 -24.76 -8.37 20.77
C THR A 32 -26.19 -8.73 20.38
N ARG A 33 -26.42 -9.17 19.12
CA ARG A 33 -27.73 -9.66 18.69
C ARG A 33 -28.10 -10.97 19.36
N TYR A 34 -27.17 -11.91 19.47
CA TYR A 34 -27.41 -13.20 20.14
C TYR A 34 -27.76 -13.04 21.63
N LEU A 35 -27.22 -12.01 22.28
CA LEU A 35 -27.50 -11.69 23.69
C LEU A 35 -28.73 -10.79 23.89
N ASP A 36 -29.46 -10.45 22.82
CA ASP A 36 -30.61 -9.53 22.83
C ASP A 36 -30.31 -8.14 23.43
N ILE A 37 -29.07 -7.65 23.30
CA ILE A 37 -28.65 -6.32 23.78
C ILE A 37 -28.56 -5.27 22.66
N GLY A 38 -28.92 -5.66 21.42
CA GLY A 38 -29.01 -4.79 20.25
C GLY A 38 -27.97 -5.09 19.17
N SER A 39 -27.83 -4.18 18.21
CA SER A 39 -26.87 -4.30 17.11
C SER A 39 -25.69 -3.35 17.32
N TYR A 40 -24.51 -3.89 17.63
CA TYR A 40 -23.27 -3.13 17.74
C TYR A 40 -22.98 -2.30 16.49
N ARG A 41 -23.31 -2.83 15.31
CA ARG A 41 -23.11 -2.15 14.02
C ARG A 41 -23.88 -0.83 13.92
N GLU A 42 -25.06 -0.75 14.52
CA GLU A 42 -25.94 0.42 14.50
C GLU A 42 -25.60 1.46 15.59
N TRP A 43 -24.73 1.11 16.54
CA TRP A 43 -24.37 2.01 17.63
C TRP A 43 -23.43 3.13 17.16
N SER A 44 -23.58 4.30 17.80
CA SER A 44 -22.61 5.38 17.68
C SER A 44 -21.24 4.96 18.21
N GLU A 45 -20.18 5.64 17.76
CA GLU A 45 -18.82 5.37 18.23
C GLU A 45 -18.70 5.49 19.76
N ASP A 46 -19.36 6.47 20.37
CA ASP A 46 -19.37 6.63 21.83
C ASP A 46 -20.03 5.45 22.55
N LYS A 47 -21.17 4.97 22.03
CA LYS A 47 -21.88 3.80 22.60
C LYS A 47 -21.08 2.51 22.41
N LYS A 48 -20.39 2.36 21.27
CA LYS A 48 -19.45 1.25 21.04
C LYS A 48 -18.34 1.26 22.08
N GLN A 49 -17.68 2.40 22.29
CA GLN A 49 -16.62 2.53 23.29
C GLN A 49 -17.14 2.26 24.72
N GLU A 50 -18.28 2.83 25.09
CA GLU A 50 -18.88 2.64 26.41
C GLU A 50 -19.12 1.15 26.69
N TRP A 51 -19.78 0.46 25.76
CA TRP A 51 -20.07 -0.96 25.89
C TRP A 51 -18.80 -1.81 25.91
N LEU A 52 -17.86 -1.57 25.00
CA LEU A 52 -16.57 -2.30 24.98
C LEU A 52 -15.80 -2.13 26.29
N LEU A 53 -15.78 -0.93 26.85
CA LEU A 53 -15.09 -0.67 28.12
C LEU A 53 -15.81 -1.30 29.31
N SER A 54 -17.14 -1.36 29.30
CA SER A 54 -17.92 -2.12 30.28
C SER A 54 -17.52 -3.60 30.24
N GLU A 55 -17.53 -4.20 29.06
CA GLU A 55 -17.18 -5.62 28.90
C GLU A 55 -15.71 -5.87 29.23
N LEU A 56 -14.78 -5.03 28.79
CA LEU A 56 -13.33 -5.14 29.08
C LEU A 56 -13.00 -5.04 30.59
N ARG A 57 -13.86 -4.40 31.38
CA ARG A 57 -13.75 -4.35 32.85
C ARG A 57 -14.49 -5.50 33.54
N SER A 58 -15.48 -6.08 32.88
CA SER A 58 -16.23 -7.24 33.36
C SER A 58 -15.34 -8.48 33.46
N LYS A 59 -15.62 -9.33 34.46
CA LYS A 59 -15.02 -10.68 34.61
C LYS A 59 -15.94 -11.78 34.08
N ARG A 60 -17.17 -11.44 33.68
CA ARG A 60 -18.14 -12.38 33.13
C ARG A 60 -17.73 -12.73 31.69
N PRO A 61 -17.72 -14.02 31.31
CA PRO A 61 -17.56 -14.41 29.90
C PRO A 61 -18.69 -13.86 29.02
N LEU A 62 -18.34 -13.37 27.84
CA LEU A 62 -19.27 -12.70 26.94
C LEU A 62 -20.14 -13.69 26.14
N PHE A 63 -19.54 -14.76 25.61
CA PHE A 63 -20.25 -15.79 24.85
C PHE A 63 -19.80 -17.21 25.19
N GLY A 64 -20.68 -18.18 24.94
CA GLY A 64 -20.44 -19.61 25.21
C GLY A 64 -20.17 -20.42 23.93
N ALA A 65 -19.93 -21.73 24.10
CA ALA A 65 -19.66 -22.64 22.99
C ALA A 65 -20.80 -22.74 21.95
N ASN A 66 -22.04 -22.47 22.37
CA ASN A 66 -23.23 -22.57 21.52
C ASN A 66 -23.55 -21.30 20.72
N PHE A 67 -22.62 -20.33 20.67
CA PHE A 67 -22.78 -19.11 19.88
C PHE A 67 -22.88 -19.47 18.38
N PRO A 68 -23.97 -19.10 17.67
CA PRO A 68 -24.11 -19.34 16.24
C PRO A 68 -23.10 -18.51 15.43
N LYS A 69 -22.41 -19.15 14.46
CA LYS A 69 -21.36 -18.52 13.65
C LYS A 69 -21.65 -18.76 12.17
N THR A 70 -21.53 -17.71 11.38
CA THR A 70 -21.31 -17.85 9.93
C THR A 70 -19.87 -18.32 9.68
N GLU A 71 -19.54 -18.74 8.47
CA GLU A 71 -18.16 -19.12 8.09
C GLU A 71 -17.17 -17.97 8.36
N GLU A 72 -17.55 -16.75 8.02
CA GLU A 72 -16.72 -15.56 8.26
C GLU A 72 -16.56 -15.26 9.76
N ILE A 73 -17.60 -15.43 10.58
CA ILE A 73 -17.48 -15.21 12.04
C ILE A 73 -16.63 -16.31 12.67
N ALA A 74 -16.79 -17.56 12.22
CA ALA A 74 -16.00 -18.69 12.69
C ALA A 74 -14.51 -18.45 12.40
N GLU A 75 -14.13 -18.04 11.19
CA GLU A 75 -12.73 -17.79 10.82
C GLU A 75 -12.04 -16.76 11.73
N VAL A 76 -12.74 -15.68 12.13
CA VAL A 76 -12.17 -14.67 13.05
C VAL A 76 -11.95 -15.27 14.44
N ILE A 77 -12.93 -15.99 14.98
CA ILE A 77 -12.85 -16.61 16.31
C ILE A 77 -11.79 -17.72 16.32
N ASP A 78 -11.77 -18.57 15.31
CA ASP A 78 -10.83 -19.68 15.18
C ASP A 78 -9.39 -19.18 15.02
N THR A 79 -9.20 -18.04 14.35
CA THR A 79 -7.89 -17.36 14.32
C THR A 79 -7.42 -16.99 15.74
N PHE A 80 -8.29 -16.45 16.60
CA PHE A 80 -7.93 -16.17 17.99
C PHE A 80 -7.70 -17.45 18.80
N HIS A 81 -8.42 -18.54 18.53
CA HIS A 81 -8.15 -19.83 19.14
C HIS A 81 -6.76 -20.35 18.79
N VAL A 82 -6.35 -20.28 17.51
CA VAL A 82 -4.98 -20.62 17.09
C VAL A 82 -3.94 -19.77 17.82
N ILE A 83 -4.18 -18.47 17.98
CA ILE A 83 -3.30 -17.57 18.74
C ILE A 83 -3.22 -17.99 20.22
N SER A 84 -4.33 -18.46 20.80
CA SER A 84 -4.39 -18.88 22.21
C SER A 84 -3.67 -20.21 22.50
N GLU A 85 -3.54 -21.07 21.49
CA GLU A 85 -2.97 -22.42 21.61
C GLU A 85 -1.46 -22.47 21.32
N LEU A 86 -0.97 -21.57 20.47
CA LEU A 86 0.44 -21.56 20.07
C LEU A 86 1.33 -20.73 21.02
N PRO A 87 2.65 -21.01 21.07
CA PRO A 87 3.58 -20.23 21.88
C PRO A 87 3.55 -18.75 21.52
N GLN A 88 3.54 -17.87 22.54
CA GLN A 88 3.55 -16.42 22.35
C GLN A 88 4.70 -15.96 21.43
N ASP A 89 5.84 -16.66 21.49
CA ASP A 89 7.01 -16.30 20.70
C ASP A 89 6.86 -16.50 19.20
N SER A 90 5.84 -17.23 18.76
CA SER A 90 5.50 -17.41 17.35
C SER A 90 4.90 -16.15 16.72
N PHE A 91 4.37 -15.22 17.51
CA PHE A 91 3.58 -14.11 17.01
C PHE A 91 4.23 -12.74 17.21
N GLY A 92 3.88 -11.83 16.30
CA GLY A 92 4.22 -10.42 16.32
C GLY A 92 3.04 -9.58 16.79
N ALA A 93 2.50 -8.77 15.88
CA ALA A 93 1.36 -7.87 16.11
C ALA A 93 0.04 -8.48 15.62
N TYR A 94 -1.08 -8.00 16.18
CA TYR A 94 -2.40 -8.08 15.55
C TYR A 94 -2.71 -6.76 14.86
N ILE A 95 -2.73 -6.73 13.53
CA ILE A 95 -2.92 -5.54 12.71
C ILE A 95 -4.37 -5.43 12.26
N ILE A 96 -4.97 -4.27 12.45
CA ILE A 96 -6.34 -3.98 12.03
C ILE A 96 -6.30 -3.14 10.75
N SER A 97 -6.64 -3.75 9.62
CA SER A 97 -6.80 -3.04 8.34
C SER A 97 -8.05 -2.18 8.35
N MET A 98 -8.05 -1.06 7.60
CA MET A 98 -9.15 -0.10 7.60
C MET A 98 -9.57 0.34 9.02
N ALA A 99 -8.59 0.55 9.90
CA ALA A 99 -8.88 1.11 11.22
C ALA A 99 -9.29 2.58 11.05
N THR A 100 -10.38 2.98 11.69
CA THR A 100 -10.98 4.32 11.60
C THR A 100 -11.19 4.94 12.98
N ALA A 101 -11.44 4.13 14.01
CA ALA A 101 -11.88 4.61 15.30
C ALA A 101 -11.26 3.85 16.49
N PRO A 102 -11.31 4.42 17.71
CA PRO A 102 -10.88 3.72 18.93
C PRO A 102 -11.58 2.38 19.16
N SER A 103 -12.87 2.28 18.82
CA SER A 103 -13.64 1.04 18.99
C SER A 103 -13.07 -0.13 18.19
N ASP A 104 -12.44 0.11 17.03
CA ASP A 104 -11.80 -0.93 16.21
C ASP A 104 -10.68 -1.64 17.00
N VAL A 105 -9.88 -0.86 17.73
CA VAL A 105 -8.78 -1.36 18.58
C VAL A 105 -9.34 -2.10 19.80
N LEU A 106 -10.31 -1.48 20.49
CA LEU A 106 -10.92 -2.06 21.69
C LEU A 106 -11.70 -3.35 21.40
N ALA A 107 -12.31 -3.46 20.21
CA ALA A 107 -12.98 -4.66 19.72
C ALA A 107 -12.03 -5.85 19.66
N VAL A 108 -10.83 -5.67 19.10
CA VAL A 108 -9.82 -6.74 19.05
C VAL A 108 -9.28 -7.07 20.43
N GLU A 109 -9.05 -6.08 21.30
CA GLU A 109 -8.66 -6.34 22.70
C GLU A 109 -9.70 -7.21 23.43
N LEU A 110 -10.99 -6.95 23.20
CA LEU A 110 -12.07 -7.75 23.78
C LEU A 110 -12.07 -9.16 23.20
N LEU A 111 -11.99 -9.32 21.88
CA LEU A 111 -12.00 -10.63 21.23
C LEU A 111 -10.79 -11.50 21.63
N GLN A 112 -9.60 -10.92 21.76
CA GLN A 112 -8.42 -11.64 22.28
C GLN A 112 -8.67 -12.18 23.69
N ARG A 113 -9.30 -11.38 24.56
CA ARG A 113 -9.62 -11.79 25.93
C ARG A 113 -10.67 -12.91 25.95
N GLU A 114 -11.78 -12.73 25.22
CA GLU A 114 -12.88 -13.71 25.19
C GLU A 114 -12.46 -15.04 24.58
N CYS A 115 -11.55 -15.01 23.59
CA CYS A 115 -10.96 -16.22 23.00
C CYS A 115 -9.80 -16.79 23.82
N ARG A 116 -9.61 -16.31 25.06
CA ARG A 116 -8.65 -16.84 26.06
C ARG A 116 -7.18 -16.73 25.65
N VAL A 117 -6.82 -15.73 24.85
CA VAL A 117 -5.42 -15.42 24.54
C VAL A 117 -4.74 -14.90 25.82
N LYS A 118 -4.01 -15.78 26.52
CA LYS A 118 -3.37 -15.48 27.81
C LYS A 118 -2.46 -14.25 27.74
N ASN A 119 -1.62 -14.21 26.70
CA ASN A 119 -0.71 -13.10 26.42
C ASN A 119 -1.16 -12.42 25.14
N SER A 120 -2.10 -11.47 25.25
CA SER A 120 -2.66 -10.78 24.08
C SER A 120 -1.56 -10.16 23.23
N LEU A 121 -1.68 -10.31 21.91
CA LEU A 121 -0.83 -9.64 20.95
C LEU A 121 -1.07 -8.13 21.03
N ARG A 122 -0.01 -7.36 20.79
CA ARG A 122 -0.15 -5.90 20.65
C ARG A 122 -1.04 -5.58 19.45
N VAL A 123 -2.05 -4.76 19.67
CA VAL A 123 -3.00 -4.34 18.63
C VAL A 123 -2.46 -3.10 17.91
N VAL A 124 -2.42 -3.18 16.57
CA VAL A 124 -1.81 -2.17 15.70
C VAL A 124 -2.86 -1.67 14.70
N PRO A 125 -3.42 -0.45 14.87
CA PRO A 125 -4.30 0.13 13.87
C PRO A 125 -3.50 0.47 12.60
N LEU A 126 -4.05 0.11 11.45
CA LEU A 126 -3.55 0.51 10.14
C LEU A 126 -4.53 1.52 9.52
N PHE A 127 -4.08 2.78 9.46
CA PHE A 127 -4.82 3.87 8.82
C PHE A 127 -4.47 3.91 7.32
N GLU A 128 -5.48 3.77 6.46
CA GLU A 128 -5.31 3.55 5.02
C GLU A 128 -5.86 4.69 4.16
N LYS A 129 -7.05 5.24 4.45
CA LYS A 129 -7.61 6.35 3.66
C LYS A 129 -7.15 7.71 4.18
N LEU A 130 -7.35 8.75 3.36
CA LEU A 130 -6.97 10.12 3.72
C LEU A 130 -7.67 10.59 5.00
N ALA A 131 -8.99 10.38 5.08
CA ALA A 131 -9.79 10.74 6.26
C ALA A 131 -9.34 9.98 7.52
N ASP A 132 -8.99 8.70 7.37
CA ASP A 132 -8.50 7.87 8.49
C ASP A 132 -7.16 8.40 9.01
N LEU A 133 -6.26 8.82 8.11
CA LEU A 133 -4.99 9.46 8.49
C LEU A 133 -5.21 10.80 9.19
N GLU A 134 -6.18 11.60 8.75
CA GLU A 134 -6.52 12.87 9.40
C GLU A 134 -7.11 12.66 10.80
N ALA A 135 -7.93 11.62 10.98
CA ALA A 135 -8.56 11.29 12.27
C ALA A 135 -7.61 10.53 13.24
N ALA A 136 -6.55 9.89 12.73
CA ALA A 136 -5.66 9.04 13.51
C ALA A 136 -5.12 9.68 14.80
N PRO A 137 -4.63 10.94 14.82
CA PRO A 137 -4.13 11.55 16.06
C PRO A 137 -5.22 11.68 17.14
N ALA A 138 -6.45 12.04 16.75
CA ALA A 138 -7.57 12.15 17.66
C ALA A 138 -8.01 10.77 18.20
N ALA A 139 -8.09 9.77 17.32
CA ALA A 139 -8.40 8.39 17.72
C ALA A 139 -7.37 7.85 18.72
N MET A 140 -6.08 8.06 18.46
CA MET A 140 -5.02 7.62 19.37
C MET A 140 -4.97 8.41 20.68
N ALA A 141 -5.22 9.73 20.64
CA ALA A 141 -5.34 10.53 21.85
C ALA A 141 -6.51 10.03 22.73
N ARG A 142 -7.64 9.68 22.12
CA ARG A 142 -8.78 9.07 22.82
C ARG A 142 -8.40 7.73 23.45
N LEU A 143 -7.75 6.83 22.70
CA LEU A 143 -7.27 5.55 23.24
C LEU A 143 -6.32 5.75 24.42
N PHE A 144 -5.34 6.66 24.32
CA PHE A 144 -4.39 6.92 25.40
C PHE A 144 -5.00 7.62 26.62
N SER A 145 -6.16 8.26 26.47
CA SER A 145 -6.93 8.84 27.58
C SER A 145 -7.74 7.80 28.38
N ILE A 146 -7.88 6.58 27.87
CA ILE A 146 -8.59 5.49 28.55
C ILE A 146 -7.61 4.74 29.46
N ASP A 147 -7.81 4.83 30.78
CA ASP A 147 -6.92 4.20 31.77
C ASP A 147 -6.74 2.70 31.55
N TRP A 148 -7.81 1.98 31.20
CA TRP A 148 -7.75 0.55 30.90
C TRP A 148 -6.77 0.26 29.76
N TYR A 149 -6.86 1.01 28.66
CA TYR A 149 -6.01 0.82 27.48
C TYR A 149 -4.57 1.25 27.76
N LYS A 150 -4.39 2.38 28.44
CA LYS A 150 -3.07 2.90 28.84
C LYS A 150 -2.30 1.91 29.70
N ASN A 151 -2.98 1.25 30.64
CA ASN A 151 -2.40 0.19 31.46
C ASN A 151 -2.09 -1.06 30.61
N LYS A 152 -3.00 -1.43 29.71
CA LYS A 152 -2.83 -2.60 28.82
C LYS A 152 -1.60 -2.51 27.92
N ILE A 153 -1.30 -1.33 27.38
CA ILE A 153 -0.19 -1.15 26.42
C ILE A 153 1.18 -0.94 27.08
N GLU A 154 1.24 -0.82 28.41
CA GLU A 154 2.49 -0.66 29.18
C GLU A 154 3.43 0.43 28.62
N GLY A 155 2.84 1.55 28.19
CA GLY A 155 3.57 2.69 27.64
C GLY A 155 4.19 2.46 26.25
N LYS A 156 3.78 1.44 25.48
CA LYS A 156 4.25 1.19 24.11
C LYS A 156 3.09 1.06 23.14
N GLN A 157 3.10 1.85 22.07
CA GLN A 157 2.12 1.71 20.98
C GLN A 157 2.85 1.52 19.66
N GLU A 158 2.31 0.65 18.80
CA GLU A 158 2.71 0.57 17.40
C GLU A 158 1.53 0.99 16.52
N ILE A 159 1.78 1.79 15.48
CA ILE A 159 0.78 2.24 14.51
C ILE A 159 1.30 1.93 13.12
N MET A 160 0.49 1.33 12.26
CA MET A 160 0.85 1.05 10.89
C MET A 160 0.31 2.13 9.94
N ILE A 161 1.11 2.50 8.96
CA ILE A 161 0.73 3.49 7.93
C ILE A 161 0.82 2.89 6.52
N GLY A 162 -0.26 3.04 5.74
CA GLY A 162 -0.43 2.41 4.43
C GLY A 162 -0.21 3.35 3.24
N TYR A 163 1.01 3.42 2.70
CA TYR A 163 1.32 4.33 1.58
C TYR A 163 0.55 4.05 0.28
N SER A 164 0.48 2.78 -0.13
CA SER A 164 -0.19 2.43 -1.40
C SER A 164 -1.70 2.62 -1.33
N ASP A 165 -2.33 2.27 -0.20
CA ASP A 165 -3.76 2.40 -0.02
C ASP A 165 -4.19 3.88 0.06
N SER A 166 -3.44 4.72 0.78
CA SER A 166 -3.68 6.17 0.78
C SER A 166 -3.45 6.80 -0.60
N GLY A 167 -2.42 6.34 -1.32
CA GLY A 167 -2.16 6.77 -2.69
C GLY A 167 -3.29 6.38 -3.66
N LYS A 168 -3.94 5.23 -3.45
CA LYS A 168 -5.10 4.80 -4.23
C LYS A 168 -6.34 5.66 -3.95
N ASP A 169 -6.51 6.14 -2.73
CA ASP A 169 -7.65 6.97 -2.31
C ASP A 169 -7.56 8.43 -2.78
N ALA A 170 -6.37 9.05 -2.68
CA ALA A 170 -6.24 10.50 -2.83
C ALA A 170 -5.12 10.96 -3.78
N GLY A 171 -4.43 10.03 -4.45
CA GLY A 171 -3.24 10.33 -5.23
C GLY A 171 -1.97 10.38 -4.38
N ARG A 172 -0.83 10.13 -5.02
CA ARG A 172 0.44 9.88 -4.31
C ARG A 172 1.02 11.11 -3.61
N LEU A 173 0.90 12.31 -4.18
CA LEU A 173 1.40 13.55 -3.58
C LEU A 173 0.71 13.82 -2.24
N THR A 174 -0.62 13.84 -2.25
CA THR A 174 -1.46 14.07 -1.07
C THR A 174 -1.23 12.99 -0.02
N ALA A 175 -1.19 11.71 -0.43
CA ALA A 175 -0.89 10.62 0.49
C ALA A 175 0.46 10.79 1.19
N ALA A 176 1.52 11.14 0.45
CA ALA A 176 2.85 11.37 1.02
C ALA A 176 2.85 12.55 2.00
N TRP A 177 2.18 13.65 1.65
CA TRP A 177 2.10 14.84 2.50
C TRP A 177 1.29 14.59 3.77
N GLN A 178 0.12 13.96 3.65
CA GLN A 178 -0.70 13.63 4.80
C GLN A 178 0.00 12.63 5.74
N LEU A 179 0.72 11.65 5.18
CA LEU A 179 1.55 10.73 5.95
C LEU A 179 2.70 11.43 6.69
N TYR A 180 3.25 12.52 6.15
CA TYR A 180 4.23 13.33 6.87
C TYR A 180 3.57 14.03 8.07
N LYS A 181 2.47 14.75 7.84
CA LYS A 181 1.75 15.51 8.88
C LYS A 181 1.22 14.61 10.01
N VAL A 182 0.58 13.49 9.67
CA VAL A 182 0.01 12.58 10.68
C VAL A 182 1.08 11.99 11.59
N GLN A 183 2.26 11.68 11.04
CA GLN A 183 3.36 11.16 11.85
C GLN A 183 3.89 12.22 12.83
N GLU A 184 3.96 13.50 12.44
CA GLU A 184 4.29 14.60 13.35
C GLU A 184 3.27 14.72 14.50
N GLU A 185 1.98 14.67 14.17
CA GLU A 185 0.92 14.79 15.18
C GLU A 185 0.85 13.57 16.11
N LEU A 186 1.00 12.36 15.59
CA LEU A 186 1.05 11.14 16.39
C LEU A 186 2.22 11.13 17.37
N VAL A 187 3.39 11.64 16.96
CA VAL A 187 4.54 11.82 17.86
C VAL A 187 4.22 12.80 18.99
N LYS A 188 3.55 13.92 18.69
CA LYS A 188 3.13 14.90 19.72
C LYS A 188 2.14 14.27 20.70
N VAL A 189 1.13 13.55 20.20
CA VAL A 189 0.15 12.83 21.02
C VAL A 189 0.84 11.79 21.90
N ALA A 190 1.70 10.93 21.32
CA ALA A 190 2.42 9.92 22.09
C ALA A 190 3.30 10.54 23.20
N LYS A 191 3.97 11.66 22.91
CA LYS A 191 4.76 12.40 23.90
C LYS A 191 3.90 12.96 25.04
N GLN A 192 2.73 13.53 24.73
CA GLN A 192 1.79 14.04 25.74
C GLN A 192 1.36 12.95 26.72
N TYR A 193 1.10 11.74 26.24
CA TYR A 193 0.64 10.62 27.05
C TYR A 193 1.78 9.74 27.61
N LYS A 194 3.05 10.08 27.35
CA LYS A 194 4.26 9.32 27.72
C LYS A 194 4.28 7.89 27.15
N VAL A 195 3.84 7.73 25.90
CA VAL A 195 3.82 6.47 25.17
C VAL A 195 5.01 6.44 24.20
N LYS A 196 5.78 5.35 24.22
CA LYS A 196 6.80 5.06 23.20
C LYS A 196 6.11 4.57 21.93
N LEU A 197 6.09 5.41 20.92
CA LEU A 197 5.50 5.11 19.63
C LEU A 197 6.49 4.40 18.70
N THR A 198 6.04 3.36 18.00
CA THR A 198 6.73 2.74 16.86
C THR A 198 5.86 2.89 15.62
N MET A 199 6.42 3.49 14.56
CA MET A 199 5.77 3.53 13.26
C MET A 199 6.09 2.23 12.50
N PHE A 200 5.04 1.54 12.06
CA PHE A 200 5.16 0.42 11.14
C PHE A 200 4.88 0.87 9.71
N HIS A 201 5.94 0.98 8.92
CA HIS A 201 5.86 1.42 7.52
C HIS A 201 5.37 0.28 6.62
N GLY A 202 4.16 0.45 6.07
CA GLY A 202 3.55 -0.47 5.10
C GLY A 202 4.19 -0.43 3.71
N ARG A 203 3.63 -1.21 2.78
CA ARG A 203 4.09 -1.30 1.38
C ARG A 203 3.90 0.02 0.61
N GLY A 204 4.69 0.20 -0.44
CA GLY A 204 4.53 1.30 -1.39
C GLY A 204 5.19 2.61 -1.00
N GLY A 205 5.68 2.76 0.23
CA GLY A 205 6.48 3.91 0.62
C GLY A 205 7.86 3.90 -0.05
N ALA A 206 8.50 5.06 -0.14
CA ALA A 206 9.91 5.16 -0.57
C ALA A 206 10.86 4.34 0.33
N VAL A 207 10.42 3.95 1.53
CA VAL A 207 11.19 3.15 2.50
C VAL A 207 11.24 1.67 2.08
N GLY A 208 10.14 1.12 1.54
CA GLY A 208 10.01 -0.32 1.27
C GLY A 208 10.34 -0.76 -0.17
N ARG A 209 10.57 0.18 -1.09
CA ARG A 209 10.70 -0.13 -2.54
C ARG A 209 12.13 -0.32 -3.05
N GLY A 210 13.16 -0.10 -2.25
CA GLY A 210 14.58 -0.30 -2.64
C GLY A 210 15.05 0.43 -3.91
N GLY A 211 14.18 1.25 -4.52
CA GLY A 211 14.41 1.93 -5.79
C GLY A 211 14.89 3.37 -5.65
N GLY A 212 14.71 3.96 -4.45
CA GLY A 212 15.46 5.14 -4.02
C GLY A 212 16.53 4.73 -3.01
N PRO A 213 17.43 5.63 -2.58
CA PRO A 213 18.33 5.33 -1.49
C PRO A 213 17.49 5.13 -0.21
N THR A 214 17.10 3.89 0.15
CA THR A 214 16.31 3.58 1.36
C THR A 214 16.87 4.27 2.62
N HIS A 215 18.20 4.41 2.64
CA HIS A 215 18.93 5.19 3.64
C HIS A 215 18.43 6.64 3.74
N LEU A 216 18.32 7.35 2.61
CA LEU A 216 17.83 8.73 2.58
C LEU A 216 16.37 8.80 3.05
N THR A 217 15.50 7.91 2.56
CA THR A 217 14.07 7.93 2.94
C THR A 217 13.84 7.76 4.45
N LEU A 218 14.66 6.97 5.13
CA LEU A 218 14.59 6.85 6.59
C LEU A 218 15.05 8.13 7.28
N LEU A 219 16.11 8.77 6.78
CA LEU A 219 16.59 10.05 7.29
C LEU A 219 15.60 11.20 7.04
N THR A 220 14.67 11.05 6.09
CA THR A 220 13.68 12.08 5.77
C THR A 220 12.37 11.95 6.55
N GLN A 221 12.21 10.91 7.38
CA GLN A 221 11.02 10.80 8.22
C GLN A 221 10.93 11.98 9.19
N PRO A 222 9.73 12.42 9.60
CA PRO A 222 9.62 13.54 10.53
C PRO A 222 10.43 13.32 11.82
N PRO A 223 10.90 14.39 12.48
CA PRO A 223 11.68 14.27 13.71
C PRO A 223 10.99 13.38 14.77
N ASN A 224 11.76 12.54 15.45
CA ASN A 224 11.33 11.66 16.55
C ASN A 224 10.33 10.53 16.18
N THR A 225 10.08 10.26 14.90
CA THR A 225 9.17 9.15 14.48
C THR A 225 9.80 7.76 14.55
N ILE A 226 11.13 7.66 14.48
CA ILE A 226 11.85 6.38 14.58
C ILE A 226 12.28 6.10 16.02
N SER A 227 12.92 7.07 16.70
CA SER A 227 13.27 7.00 18.12
C SER A 227 13.87 5.64 18.58
N GLY A 228 14.78 5.09 17.77
CA GLY A 228 15.47 3.83 18.03
C GLY A 228 14.65 2.55 17.76
N SER A 229 13.47 2.65 17.16
CA SER A 229 12.60 1.52 16.80
C SER A 229 12.14 1.66 15.35
N LEU A 230 12.71 0.85 14.45
CA LEU A 230 12.32 0.83 13.04
C LEU A 230 11.57 -0.45 12.71
N ARG A 231 10.38 -0.31 12.14
CA ARG A 231 9.61 -1.43 11.60
C ARG A 231 9.14 -1.12 10.18
N VAL A 232 9.56 -1.93 9.22
CA VAL A 232 9.32 -1.70 7.78
C VAL A 232 8.91 -2.99 7.12
N THR A 233 7.94 -2.91 6.21
CA THR A 233 7.59 -4.03 5.33
C THR A 233 8.62 -4.17 4.22
N VAL A 234 9.34 -5.29 4.17
CA VAL A 234 10.11 -5.68 2.97
C VAL A 234 9.12 -6.23 1.94
N GLN A 235 9.05 -5.59 0.78
CA GLN A 235 8.18 -6.03 -0.29
C GLN A 235 8.76 -7.28 -0.98
N GLY A 236 7.88 -8.22 -1.35
CA GLY A 236 8.31 -9.49 -1.98
C GLY A 236 9.09 -9.25 -3.26
N GLU A 237 8.67 -8.27 -4.07
CA GLU A 237 9.34 -7.87 -5.31
C GLU A 237 10.73 -7.22 -5.10
N VAL A 238 11.13 -6.94 -3.86
CA VAL A 238 12.44 -6.33 -3.53
C VAL A 238 13.29 -7.25 -2.65
N ILE A 239 12.78 -8.42 -2.24
CA ILE A 239 13.47 -9.32 -1.31
C ILE A 239 14.80 -9.81 -1.89
N GLU A 240 14.79 -10.21 -3.17
CA GLU A 240 15.97 -10.70 -3.88
C GLU A 240 17.05 -9.61 -3.99
N GLN A 241 16.66 -8.40 -4.39
CA GLN A 241 17.59 -7.27 -4.47
C GLN A 241 18.19 -6.90 -3.10
N SER A 242 17.43 -7.14 -2.02
CA SER A 242 17.83 -6.72 -0.66
C SER A 242 18.66 -7.77 0.06
N PHE A 243 18.38 -9.06 -0.15
CA PHE A 243 18.87 -10.16 0.66
C PHE A 243 19.35 -11.39 -0.14
N GLY A 244 19.17 -11.42 -1.46
CA GLY A 244 19.51 -12.59 -2.30
C GLY A 244 21.01 -12.83 -2.49
N GLU A 245 21.83 -11.78 -2.36
CA GLU A 245 23.29 -11.86 -2.41
C GLU A 245 23.89 -11.39 -1.08
N GLU A 246 24.95 -12.04 -0.62
CA GLU A 246 25.53 -11.86 0.72
C GLU A 246 25.98 -10.41 1.00
N GLN A 247 26.68 -9.78 0.06
CA GLN A 247 27.14 -8.39 0.21
C GLN A 247 25.98 -7.40 0.17
N LEU A 248 24.95 -7.66 -0.65
CA LEU A 248 23.73 -6.86 -0.66
C LEU A 248 22.94 -7.00 0.64
N CYS A 249 22.80 -8.21 1.18
CA CYS A 249 22.20 -8.48 2.49
C CYS A 249 22.90 -7.67 3.59
N PHE A 250 24.24 -7.74 3.65
CA PHE A 250 25.04 -6.97 4.59
C PHE A 250 24.78 -5.46 4.46
N ARG A 251 24.86 -4.92 3.23
CA ARG A 251 24.63 -3.49 2.96
C ARG A 251 23.20 -3.06 3.31
N THR A 252 22.21 -3.91 3.08
CA THR A 252 20.82 -3.62 3.46
C THR A 252 20.70 -3.44 4.97
N LEU A 253 21.21 -4.40 5.76
CA LEU A 253 21.18 -4.34 7.22
C LEU A 253 22.01 -3.17 7.77
N GLN A 254 23.17 -2.90 7.17
CA GLN A 254 24.03 -1.76 7.50
C GLN A 254 23.28 -0.43 7.33
N ARG A 255 22.58 -0.24 6.20
CA ARG A 255 21.86 1.01 5.89
C ARG A 255 20.68 1.24 6.82
N TYR A 256 19.92 0.19 7.14
CA TYR A 256 18.82 0.29 8.11
C TYR A 256 19.32 0.67 9.50
N THR A 257 20.39 0.02 9.95
CA THR A 257 21.01 0.28 11.26
C THR A 257 21.53 1.72 11.33
N ALA A 258 22.32 2.13 10.34
CA ALA A 258 22.91 3.47 10.29
C ALA A 258 21.84 4.57 10.18
N ALA A 259 20.84 4.41 9.31
CA ALA A 259 19.79 5.41 9.14
C ALA A 259 18.93 5.57 10.41
N THR A 260 18.58 4.46 11.05
CA THR A 260 17.82 4.46 12.33
C THR A 260 18.58 5.20 13.42
N LEU A 261 19.89 4.96 13.51
CA LEU A 261 20.77 5.59 14.49
C LEU A 261 20.93 7.09 14.21
N VAL A 262 21.24 7.46 12.97
CA VAL A 262 21.48 8.86 12.58
C VAL A 262 20.20 9.69 12.69
N HIS A 263 19.04 9.17 12.26
CA HIS A 263 17.77 9.91 12.37
C HIS A 263 17.44 10.29 13.82
N GLY A 264 17.66 9.37 14.77
CA GLY A 264 17.43 9.63 16.18
C GLY A 264 18.36 10.67 16.82
N MET A 265 19.57 10.86 16.27
CA MET A 265 20.57 11.81 16.80
C MET A 265 20.66 13.12 16.01
N ARG A 266 20.27 13.09 14.73
CA ARG A 266 20.32 14.21 13.79
C ARG A 266 19.03 14.22 12.98
N PRO A 267 17.91 14.68 13.57
CA PRO A 267 16.65 14.74 12.86
C PRO A 267 16.73 15.71 11.67
N PRO A 268 15.93 15.49 10.61
CA PRO A 268 15.93 16.40 9.45
C PRO A 268 15.38 17.77 9.82
N ILE A 269 15.66 18.75 8.97
CA ILE A 269 15.10 20.11 9.11
C ILE A 269 13.56 20.05 9.04
N SER A 270 12.91 20.84 9.89
CA SER A 270 11.48 21.08 9.78
C SER A 270 11.20 21.94 8.54
N PRO A 271 10.09 21.68 7.81
CA PRO A 271 9.73 22.51 6.67
C PRO A 271 9.36 23.93 7.11
N GLN A 272 9.72 24.90 6.27
CA GLN A 272 9.32 26.29 6.45
C GLN A 272 7.80 26.45 6.30
N PRO A 273 7.17 27.44 6.96
CA PRO A 273 5.72 27.68 6.88
C PRO A 273 5.19 27.78 5.43
N GLU A 274 5.91 28.46 4.56
CA GLU A 274 5.59 28.62 3.14
C GLU A 274 5.63 27.28 2.37
N TRP A 275 6.55 26.37 2.72
CA TRP A 275 6.60 25.03 2.11
C TRP A 275 5.40 24.18 2.52
N ARG A 276 4.98 24.29 3.80
CA ARG A 276 3.78 23.61 4.29
C ARG A 276 2.52 24.13 3.60
N ALA A 277 2.35 25.45 3.56
CA ALA A 277 1.20 26.09 2.94
C ALA A 277 1.08 25.73 1.47
N LEU A 278 2.20 25.77 0.72
CA LEU A 278 2.20 25.38 -0.69
C LEU A 278 1.83 23.90 -0.88
N LEU A 279 2.35 22.99 -0.04
CA LEU A 279 1.98 21.57 -0.13
C LEU A 279 0.53 21.28 0.28
N ASP A 280 -0.03 22.01 1.24
CA ASP A 280 -1.45 21.87 1.60
C ASP A 280 -2.36 22.21 0.41
N GLU A 281 -2.05 23.29 -0.31
CA GLU A 281 -2.81 23.68 -1.51
C GLU A 281 -2.58 22.71 -2.68
N MET A 282 -1.33 22.32 -2.93
CA MET A 282 -0.98 21.35 -3.98
C MET A 282 -1.64 19.99 -3.73
N ALA A 283 -1.71 19.54 -2.48
CA ALA A 283 -2.37 18.29 -2.11
C ALA A 283 -3.87 18.33 -2.43
N PHE A 284 -4.55 19.46 -2.15
CA PHE A 284 -5.96 19.64 -2.53
C PHE A 284 -6.16 19.52 -4.05
N VAL A 285 -5.34 20.22 -4.83
CA VAL A 285 -5.41 20.19 -6.31
C VAL A 285 -5.09 18.81 -6.87
N ALA A 286 -4.05 18.16 -6.35
CA ALA A 286 -3.67 16.80 -6.77
C ALA A 286 -4.78 15.79 -6.50
N THR A 287 -5.41 15.84 -5.32
CA THR A 287 -6.52 14.94 -4.98
C THR A 287 -7.73 15.18 -5.86
N LYS A 288 -8.05 16.44 -6.17
CA LYS A 288 -9.14 16.77 -7.08
C LYS A 288 -8.92 16.19 -8.48
N GLU A 289 -7.74 16.40 -9.08
CA GLU A 289 -7.42 15.81 -10.40
C GLU A 289 -7.40 14.28 -10.35
N TYR A 290 -6.81 13.69 -9.30
CA TYR A 290 -6.74 12.24 -9.17
C TYR A 290 -8.15 11.64 -9.09
N ARG A 291 -9.00 12.17 -8.21
CA ARG A 291 -10.36 11.64 -8.02
C ARG A 291 -11.26 11.92 -9.21
N SER A 292 -11.09 13.05 -9.90
CA SER A 292 -11.87 13.34 -11.10
C SER A 292 -11.64 12.29 -12.20
N VAL A 293 -10.40 11.80 -12.33
CA VAL A 293 -10.07 10.76 -13.31
C VAL A 293 -10.41 9.35 -12.81
N VAL A 294 -10.13 9.02 -11.55
CA VAL A 294 -10.20 7.62 -11.08
C VAL A 294 -11.59 7.22 -10.59
N PHE A 295 -12.35 8.16 -10.00
CA PHE A 295 -13.63 7.88 -9.35
C PHE A 295 -14.81 8.61 -10.01
N GLU A 296 -14.61 9.81 -10.55
CA GLU A 296 -15.72 10.61 -11.11
C GLU A 296 -15.94 10.35 -12.61
N GLU A 297 -14.87 10.06 -13.36
CA GLU A 297 -14.95 9.75 -14.79
C GLU A 297 -15.67 8.39 -15.02
N PRO A 298 -16.90 8.38 -15.57
CA PRO A 298 -17.71 7.16 -15.64
C PRO A 298 -17.08 6.07 -16.52
N GLN A 299 -16.27 6.47 -17.51
CA GLN A 299 -15.62 5.54 -18.42
C GLN A 299 -14.30 4.97 -17.88
N PHE A 300 -13.79 5.47 -16.75
CA PHE A 300 -12.47 5.10 -16.24
C PHE A 300 -12.35 3.61 -15.95
N VAL A 301 -13.34 3.01 -15.28
CA VAL A 301 -13.32 1.58 -14.94
C VAL A 301 -13.32 0.70 -16.21
N LYS A 302 -14.08 1.12 -17.24
CA LYS A 302 -14.09 0.43 -18.54
C LYS A 302 -12.71 0.54 -19.20
N TYR A 303 -12.15 1.75 -19.27
CA TYR A 303 -10.81 1.98 -19.82
C TYR A 303 -9.74 1.17 -19.07
N PHE A 304 -9.73 1.21 -17.74
CA PHE A 304 -8.77 0.48 -16.91
C PHE A 304 -8.76 -1.02 -17.17
N ARG A 305 -9.94 -1.66 -17.27
CA ARG A 305 -10.06 -3.10 -17.54
C ARG A 305 -9.61 -3.49 -18.94
N LEU A 306 -9.73 -2.58 -19.91
CA LEU A 306 -9.30 -2.80 -21.29
C LEU A 306 -7.80 -2.52 -21.46
N ALA A 307 -7.33 -1.36 -20.99
CA ALA A 307 -5.96 -0.90 -21.16
C ALA A 307 -4.95 -1.70 -20.34
N THR A 308 -5.38 -2.41 -19.28
CA THR A 308 -4.50 -3.15 -18.36
C THR A 308 -4.91 -4.63 -18.23
N PRO A 309 -4.02 -5.50 -17.73
CA PRO A 309 -4.35 -6.91 -17.51
C PRO A 309 -4.93 -7.19 -16.11
N GLU A 310 -5.69 -6.24 -15.53
CA GLU A 310 -6.26 -6.39 -14.18
C GLU A 310 -7.22 -7.58 -14.07
N THR A 311 -8.06 -7.77 -15.08
CA THR A 311 -9.07 -8.84 -15.07
C THR A 311 -8.38 -10.21 -15.03
N GLU A 312 -7.34 -10.38 -15.84
CA GLU A 312 -6.57 -11.62 -15.93
C GLU A 312 -5.74 -11.85 -14.67
N TYR A 313 -5.13 -10.82 -14.08
CA TYR A 313 -4.43 -10.94 -12.80
C TYR A 313 -5.33 -11.53 -11.70
N GLY A 314 -6.60 -11.12 -11.64
CA GLY A 314 -7.56 -11.64 -10.67
C GLY A 314 -8.01 -13.08 -10.91
N ARG A 315 -7.86 -13.60 -12.14
CA ARG A 315 -8.21 -14.98 -12.52
C ARG A 315 -7.04 -15.94 -12.39
N MET A 316 -5.81 -15.42 -12.52
CA MET A 316 -4.60 -16.23 -12.54
C MET A 316 -4.04 -16.48 -11.13
N ASN A 317 -3.39 -17.63 -10.95
CA ASN A 317 -2.72 -18.01 -9.71
C ASN A 317 -1.36 -17.30 -9.53
N ILE A 318 -1.34 -15.98 -9.68
CA ILE A 318 -0.15 -15.11 -9.51
C ILE A 318 -0.20 -14.39 -8.16
N GLY A 319 -1.39 -14.07 -7.67
CA GLY A 319 -1.61 -13.49 -6.35
C GLY A 319 -2.08 -14.55 -5.35
N SER A 320 -1.63 -14.45 -4.09
CA SER A 320 -2.11 -15.32 -3.00
C SER A 320 -3.46 -14.88 -2.41
N ARG A 321 -4.03 -13.77 -2.88
CA ARG A 321 -5.24 -13.16 -2.33
C ARG A 321 -6.17 -12.69 -3.46
N PRO A 322 -7.50 -12.68 -3.25
CA PRO A 322 -8.44 -12.09 -4.18
C PRO A 322 -8.07 -10.63 -4.51
N SER A 323 -8.22 -10.24 -5.78
CA SER A 323 -7.87 -8.89 -6.25
C SER A 323 -8.80 -7.80 -5.70
N LYS A 324 -10.06 -8.16 -5.43
CA LYS A 324 -11.09 -7.26 -4.89
C LYS A 324 -11.62 -7.74 -3.55
N ARG A 325 -12.07 -6.80 -2.71
CA ARG A 325 -12.82 -7.09 -1.49
C ARG A 325 -14.28 -7.47 -1.79
N LYS A 326 -14.88 -6.84 -2.81
CA LYS A 326 -16.22 -7.13 -3.32
C LYS A 326 -16.18 -7.31 -4.85
N PRO A 327 -16.61 -8.45 -5.41
CA PRO A 327 -16.48 -8.76 -6.85
C PRO A 327 -17.12 -7.72 -7.78
N SER A 328 -18.27 -7.17 -7.40
CA SER A 328 -19.05 -6.21 -8.20
C SER A 328 -18.63 -4.73 -8.05
N GLY A 329 -17.63 -4.43 -7.22
CA GLY A 329 -17.24 -3.05 -6.92
C GLY A 329 -16.33 -2.38 -7.98
N GLY A 330 -16.27 -1.04 -7.90
CA GLY A 330 -15.37 -0.18 -8.66
C GLY A 330 -13.92 -0.20 -8.16
N ILE A 331 -13.19 0.90 -8.34
CA ILE A 331 -11.79 1.03 -7.90
C ILE A 331 -11.66 0.98 -6.36
N GLU A 332 -12.72 1.34 -5.64
CA GLU A 332 -12.82 1.30 -4.19
C GLU A 332 -12.67 -0.12 -3.65
N SER A 333 -13.24 -1.12 -4.34
CA SER A 333 -13.16 -2.52 -3.93
C SER A 333 -11.85 -3.19 -4.35
N LEU A 334 -11.13 -2.60 -5.32
CA LEU A 334 -9.83 -3.08 -5.77
C LEU A 334 -8.75 -2.85 -4.70
N ARG A 335 -7.97 -3.89 -4.41
CA ARG A 335 -6.83 -3.78 -3.49
C ARG A 335 -5.68 -2.99 -4.12
N ALA A 336 -4.85 -2.37 -3.28
CA ALA A 336 -3.74 -1.55 -3.77
C ALA A 336 -2.68 -2.33 -4.57
N ILE A 337 -2.46 -3.62 -4.29
CA ILE A 337 -1.50 -4.44 -5.06
C ILE A 337 -1.96 -4.60 -6.53
N PRO A 338 -3.16 -5.15 -6.83
CA PRO A 338 -3.69 -5.20 -8.19
C PRO A 338 -3.67 -3.82 -8.87
N TRP A 339 -4.07 -2.76 -8.16
CA TRP A 339 -4.06 -1.40 -8.70
C TRP A 339 -2.69 -0.98 -9.23
N ILE A 340 -1.63 -1.09 -8.40
CA ILE A 340 -0.28 -0.72 -8.85
C ILE A 340 0.27 -1.71 -9.88
N PHE A 341 -0.01 -3.00 -9.72
CA PHE A 341 0.47 -4.05 -10.61
C PHE A 341 -0.02 -3.85 -12.03
N SER A 342 -1.33 -3.65 -12.22
CA SER A 342 -1.95 -3.52 -13.54
C SER A 342 -1.36 -2.35 -14.35
N TRP A 343 -1.14 -1.20 -13.73
CA TRP A 343 -0.53 -0.05 -14.40
C TRP A 343 1.00 -0.15 -14.56
N THR A 344 1.64 -1.02 -13.78
CA THR A 344 3.06 -1.35 -13.93
C THR A 344 3.28 -2.24 -15.14
N GLN A 345 2.39 -3.22 -15.34
CA GLN A 345 2.42 -4.12 -16.49
C GLN A 345 2.39 -3.36 -17.83
N THR A 346 1.64 -2.27 -17.92
CA THR A 346 1.49 -1.49 -19.16
C THR A 346 2.50 -0.36 -19.31
N ARG A 347 3.50 -0.29 -18.42
CA ARG A 347 4.54 0.76 -18.39
C ARG A 347 3.99 2.18 -18.25
N PHE A 348 2.75 2.32 -17.76
CA PHE A 348 2.11 3.64 -17.67
C PHE A 348 2.17 4.25 -16.27
N HIS A 349 2.21 3.41 -15.22
CA HIS A 349 2.40 3.83 -13.83
C HIS A 349 1.46 4.95 -13.33
N LEU A 350 0.26 5.07 -13.92
CA LEU A 350 -0.76 6.08 -13.60
C LEU A 350 -0.93 6.36 -12.09
N PRO A 351 -0.99 5.34 -11.20
CA PRO A 351 -1.20 5.55 -9.77
C PRO A 351 -0.11 6.35 -9.05
N VAL A 352 1.08 6.46 -9.64
CA VAL A 352 2.23 7.09 -8.97
C VAL A 352 2.33 8.58 -9.27
N TRP A 353 1.99 9.00 -10.49
CA TRP A 353 2.20 10.37 -10.96
C TRP A 353 0.91 11.19 -11.14
N LEU A 354 -0.26 10.54 -11.27
CA LEU A 354 -1.52 11.27 -11.46
C LEU A 354 -1.77 12.24 -10.28
N GLY A 355 -2.12 13.49 -10.59
CA GLY A 355 -2.27 14.58 -9.62
C GLY A 355 -1.04 15.48 -9.48
N PHE A 356 0.18 14.97 -9.73
CA PHE A 356 1.39 15.80 -9.63
C PHE A 356 1.41 16.92 -10.68
N GLY A 357 1.00 16.62 -11.91
CA GLY A 357 0.99 17.59 -13.01
C GLY A 357 0.11 18.80 -12.69
N ALA A 358 -1.14 18.58 -12.30
CA ALA A 358 -2.04 19.68 -11.92
C ALA A 358 -1.52 20.46 -10.71
N ALA A 359 -0.99 19.79 -9.69
CA ALA A 359 -0.47 20.46 -8.51
C ALA A 359 0.75 21.35 -8.81
N LEU A 360 1.71 20.85 -9.60
CA LEU A 360 2.89 21.62 -10.01
C LEU A 360 2.51 22.79 -10.91
N LYS A 361 1.56 22.57 -11.83
CA LYS A 361 1.04 23.62 -12.71
C LYS A 361 0.32 24.70 -11.91
N TYR A 362 -0.56 24.32 -10.98
CA TYR A 362 -1.24 25.23 -10.07
C TYR A 362 -0.27 26.10 -9.29
N ALA A 363 0.77 25.49 -8.70
CA ALA A 363 1.78 26.24 -7.95
C ALA A 363 2.44 27.32 -8.83
N ALA A 364 2.84 26.95 -10.06
CA ALA A 364 3.47 27.87 -11.00
C ALA A 364 2.54 28.99 -11.50
N GLU A 365 1.25 28.69 -11.72
CA GLU A 365 0.27 29.67 -12.20
C GLU A 365 -0.20 30.63 -11.09
N LYS A 366 -0.23 30.17 -9.84
CA LYS A 366 -0.64 30.99 -8.70
C LYS A 366 0.35 32.11 -8.40
N ASP A 367 1.65 31.80 -8.42
CA ASP A 367 2.73 32.78 -8.22
C ASP A 367 3.99 32.25 -8.90
N ALA A 368 4.60 33.04 -9.78
CA ALA A 368 5.83 32.67 -10.48
C ALA A 368 6.96 32.29 -9.51
N ARG A 369 6.99 32.88 -8.30
CA ARG A 369 7.97 32.60 -7.25
C ARG A 369 7.83 31.19 -6.67
N ASN A 370 6.64 30.58 -6.74
CA ASN A 370 6.42 29.23 -6.21
C ASN A 370 7.30 28.19 -6.93
N PHE A 371 7.66 28.44 -8.19
CA PHE A 371 8.54 27.52 -8.91
C PHE A 371 9.95 27.50 -8.31
N ASP A 372 10.44 28.65 -7.84
CA ASP A 372 11.73 28.73 -7.14
C ASP A 372 11.63 28.15 -5.73
N ILE A 373 10.49 28.31 -5.05
CA ILE A 373 10.20 27.62 -3.78
C ILE A 373 10.24 26.10 -3.95
N LEU A 374 9.64 25.55 -5.01
CA LEU A 374 9.66 24.11 -5.28
C LEU A 374 11.07 23.58 -5.55
N LYS A 375 11.90 24.33 -6.29
CA LYS A 375 13.33 23.99 -6.47
C LYS A 375 14.10 24.05 -5.16
N GLU A 376 13.82 25.05 -4.33
CA GLU A 376 14.43 25.15 -3.00
C GLU A 376 14.02 23.98 -2.11
N MET A 377 12.73 23.61 -2.09
CA MET A 377 12.23 22.43 -1.39
C MET A 377 12.94 21.16 -1.88
N TYR A 378 13.14 20.99 -3.20
CA TYR A 378 13.85 19.83 -3.74
C TYR A 378 15.32 19.79 -3.30
N SER A 379 15.99 20.94 -3.26
CA SER A 379 17.38 21.05 -2.85
C SER A 379 17.59 20.86 -1.35
N LYS A 380 16.75 21.52 -0.53
CA LYS A 380 16.97 21.68 0.92
C LYS A 380 16.11 20.76 1.77
N TRP A 381 14.91 20.36 1.34
CA TRP A 381 13.99 19.58 2.14
C TRP A 381 14.02 18.09 1.75
N PRO A 382 14.62 17.21 2.59
CA PRO A 382 14.81 15.82 2.19
C PRO A 382 13.51 15.09 1.85
N PHE A 383 12.42 15.34 2.60
CA PHE A 383 11.12 14.72 2.34
C PHE A 383 10.61 15.01 0.92
N PHE A 384 10.67 16.27 0.50
CA PHE A 384 10.21 16.65 -0.83
C PHE A 384 11.12 16.05 -1.92
N ARG A 385 12.44 16.10 -1.70
CA ARG A 385 13.43 15.47 -2.59
C ARG A 385 13.14 14.00 -2.84
N VAL A 386 13.03 13.18 -1.79
CA VAL A 386 12.78 11.73 -1.97
C VAL A 386 11.41 11.42 -2.57
N THR A 387 10.43 12.32 -2.38
CA THR A 387 9.11 12.21 -3.00
C THR A 387 9.20 12.41 -4.51
N ILE A 388 9.93 13.45 -4.95
CA ILE A 388 10.19 13.74 -6.37
C ILE A 388 11.06 12.65 -7.01
N ASP A 389 12.17 12.26 -6.37
CA ASP A 389 13.09 11.22 -6.86
C ASP A 389 12.37 9.88 -7.11
N LEU A 390 11.39 9.53 -6.26
CA LEU A 390 10.60 8.32 -6.44
C LEU A 390 9.73 8.40 -7.70
N VAL A 391 9.09 9.54 -7.95
CA VAL A 391 8.23 9.73 -9.13
C VAL A 391 9.10 9.80 -10.39
N GLU A 392 10.26 10.46 -10.34
CA GLU A 392 11.24 10.49 -11.43
C GLU A 392 11.71 9.07 -11.81
N MET A 393 11.99 8.22 -10.81
CA MET A 393 12.34 6.82 -11.02
C MET A 393 11.22 6.01 -11.68
N MET A 394 9.95 6.32 -11.41
CA MET A 394 8.83 5.67 -12.09
C MET A 394 8.65 6.17 -13.52
N PHE A 395 8.88 7.47 -13.78
CA PHE A 395 8.94 7.98 -15.14
C PHE A 395 10.07 7.32 -15.95
N ALA A 396 11.22 7.04 -15.32
CA ALA A 396 12.32 6.34 -15.98
C ALA A 396 11.99 4.88 -16.34
N LYS A 397 11.03 4.26 -15.64
CA LYS A 397 10.53 2.91 -15.94
C LYS A 397 9.33 2.90 -16.88
N GLY A 398 8.69 4.05 -17.07
CA GLY A 398 7.50 4.18 -17.88
C GLY A 398 7.80 4.41 -19.35
N ASP A 399 6.89 3.96 -20.21
CA ASP A 399 6.96 4.12 -21.66
C ASP A 399 5.55 4.40 -22.21
N PRO A 400 5.21 5.67 -22.53
CA PRO A 400 3.89 6.01 -23.06
C PRO A 400 3.66 5.44 -24.48
N GLY A 401 4.72 5.05 -25.20
CA GLY A 401 4.61 4.37 -26.49
C GLY A 401 4.11 2.93 -26.33
N ILE A 402 4.63 2.20 -25.34
CA ILE A 402 4.09 0.88 -24.96
C ILE A 402 2.66 1.03 -24.47
N ALA A 403 2.36 2.00 -23.61
CA ALA A 403 0.97 2.23 -23.16
C ALA A 403 0.02 2.50 -24.35
N ALA A 404 0.47 3.25 -25.36
CA ALA A 404 -0.31 3.49 -26.58
C ALA A 404 -0.51 2.21 -27.42
N LEU A 405 0.44 1.27 -27.41
CA LEU A 405 0.26 -0.04 -28.05
C LEU A 405 -0.87 -0.85 -27.38
N TYR A 406 -0.91 -0.88 -26.05
CA TYR A 406 -2.00 -1.55 -25.32
C TYR A 406 -3.35 -0.92 -25.68
N ASP A 407 -3.43 0.41 -25.70
CA ASP A 407 -4.65 1.11 -26.12
C ASP A 407 -5.06 0.72 -27.54
N LYS A 408 -4.13 0.79 -28.49
CA LYS A 408 -4.38 0.43 -29.90
C LYS A 408 -4.90 -0.99 -30.09
N LEU A 409 -4.44 -1.94 -29.26
CA LEU A 409 -4.78 -3.36 -29.42
C LEU A 409 -6.01 -3.78 -28.62
N LEU A 410 -6.26 -3.17 -27.46
CA LEU A 410 -7.19 -3.68 -26.45
C LEU A 410 -8.33 -2.73 -26.11
N VAL A 411 -8.16 -1.43 -26.35
CA VAL A 411 -9.15 -0.41 -25.97
C VAL A 411 -10.07 -0.14 -27.15
N SER A 412 -11.36 0.04 -26.86
CA SER A 412 -12.37 0.36 -27.86
C SER A 412 -12.22 1.79 -28.38
N GLU A 413 -12.60 2.03 -29.65
CA GLU A 413 -12.37 3.31 -30.33
C GLU A 413 -12.93 4.53 -29.57
N ASP A 414 -14.06 4.35 -28.86
CA ASP A 414 -14.69 5.39 -28.02
C ASP A 414 -13.81 5.88 -26.86
N LEU A 415 -12.80 5.11 -26.45
CA LEU A 415 -11.94 5.40 -25.29
C LEU A 415 -10.50 5.75 -25.66
N VAL A 416 -10.13 5.71 -26.95
CA VAL A 416 -8.77 6.00 -27.41
C VAL A 416 -8.38 7.45 -27.07
N SER A 417 -9.31 8.39 -27.30
CA SER A 417 -9.09 9.81 -26.98
C SER A 417 -8.86 10.05 -25.48
N PHE A 418 -9.52 9.27 -24.61
CA PHE A 418 -9.29 9.33 -23.17
C PHE A 418 -7.88 8.86 -22.81
N GLY A 419 -7.41 7.75 -23.38
CA GLY A 419 -6.04 7.28 -23.20
C GLY A 419 -4.98 8.27 -23.70
N GLU A 420 -5.24 8.95 -24.83
CA GLU A 420 -4.38 10.02 -25.34
C GLU A 420 -4.30 11.21 -24.38
N GLN A 421 -5.42 11.62 -23.78
CA GLN A 421 -5.43 12.66 -22.75
C GLN A 421 -4.59 12.28 -21.53
N LEU A 422 -4.66 11.03 -21.08
CA LEU A 422 -3.82 10.55 -19.97
C LEU A 422 -2.33 10.56 -20.35
N ARG A 423 -1.97 10.14 -21.56
CA ARG A 423 -0.56 10.21 -22.04
C ARG A 423 -0.07 11.64 -22.16
N LYS A 424 -0.91 12.59 -22.58
CA LYS A 424 -0.56 14.02 -22.58
C LYS A 424 -0.27 14.50 -21.16
N LYS A 425 -1.09 14.13 -20.17
CA LYS A 425 -0.85 14.42 -18.76
C LYS A 425 0.45 13.80 -18.23
N TYR A 426 0.79 12.58 -18.67
CA TYR A 426 2.05 11.93 -18.34
C TYR A 426 3.25 12.79 -18.77
N ASP A 427 3.28 13.24 -20.02
CA ASP A 427 4.40 14.03 -20.55
C ASP A 427 4.47 15.44 -19.92
N GLU A 428 3.32 16.10 -19.73
CA GLU A 428 3.26 17.38 -19.02
C GLU A 428 3.80 17.26 -17.59
N THR A 429 3.37 16.23 -16.85
CA THR A 429 3.82 15.97 -15.48
C THR A 429 5.32 15.69 -15.41
N LYS A 430 5.83 14.84 -16.32
CA LYS A 430 7.25 14.51 -16.44
C LYS A 430 8.10 15.77 -16.64
N ASN A 431 7.68 16.65 -17.56
CA ASN A 431 8.40 17.89 -17.87
C ASN A 431 8.39 18.88 -16.70
N LEU A 432 7.26 19.04 -16.01
CA LEU A 432 7.18 19.89 -14.82
C LEU A 432 8.06 19.37 -13.69
N LEU A 433 8.06 18.06 -13.48
CA LEU A 433 8.88 17.41 -12.46
C LEU A 433 10.37 17.62 -12.71
N LEU A 434 10.85 17.42 -13.94
CA LEU A 434 12.25 17.66 -14.32
C LEU A 434 12.68 19.11 -14.07
N LYS A 435 11.80 20.07 -14.39
CA LYS A 435 12.05 21.50 -14.13
C LYS A 435 12.17 21.81 -12.63
N VAL A 436 11.40 21.14 -11.77
CA VAL A 436 11.49 21.27 -10.30
C VAL A 436 12.78 20.64 -9.78
N ALA A 437 13.14 19.46 -10.28
CA ALA A 437 14.39 18.79 -9.92
C ALA A 437 15.64 19.51 -10.46
N GLY A 438 15.49 20.38 -11.47
CA GLY A 438 16.59 21.02 -12.16
C GLY A 438 17.36 20.09 -13.10
N HIS A 439 16.74 18.97 -13.50
CA HIS A 439 17.33 17.97 -14.39
C HIS A 439 16.93 18.24 -15.85
N LYS A 440 17.85 17.94 -16.77
CA LYS A 440 17.56 17.93 -18.22
C LYS A 440 16.96 16.61 -18.66
N ASP A 441 17.42 15.52 -18.06
CA ASP A 441 16.94 14.16 -18.33
C ASP A 441 16.55 13.44 -17.04
N LEU A 442 15.66 12.44 -17.17
CA LEU A 442 15.33 11.54 -16.07
C LEU A 442 16.60 10.88 -15.49
N LEU A 443 16.64 10.84 -14.15
CA LEU A 443 17.70 10.26 -13.33
C LEU A 443 19.08 10.87 -13.59
N GLU A 444 19.15 12.15 -13.94
CA GLU A 444 20.42 12.88 -14.10
C GLU A 444 21.28 12.79 -12.82
N GLY A 445 20.66 12.95 -11.64
CA GLY A 445 21.31 12.78 -10.34
C GLY A 445 21.65 11.34 -9.94
N ASN A 446 21.31 10.33 -10.75
CA ASN A 446 21.57 8.91 -10.43
C ASN A 446 21.89 8.05 -11.69
N PRO A 447 23.09 8.24 -12.29
CA PRO A 447 23.47 7.56 -13.53
C PRO A 447 23.55 6.03 -13.39
N CYS A 448 23.90 5.52 -12.20
CA CYS A 448 23.96 4.08 -11.94
C CYS A 448 22.57 3.43 -12.05
N LEU A 449 21.55 4.04 -11.44
CA LEU A 449 20.18 3.56 -11.57
C LEU A 449 19.66 3.70 -13.00
N LYS A 450 19.97 4.82 -13.67
CA LYS A 450 19.62 5.05 -15.09
C LYS A 450 20.17 3.95 -15.98
N GLN A 451 21.43 3.57 -15.83
CA GLN A 451 22.05 2.48 -16.58
C GLN A 451 21.35 1.14 -16.32
N ARG A 452 21.06 0.80 -15.05
CA ARG A 452 20.41 -0.46 -14.68
C ARG A 452 19.00 -0.60 -15.25
N ILE A 453 18.24 0.50 -15.32
CA ILE A 453 16.91 0.50 -15.93
C ILE A 453 17.05 0.29 -17.45
N ARG A 454 17.92 1.06 -18.12
CA ARG A 454 18.16 0.94 -19.57
C ARG A 454 18.56 -0.46 -20.02
N LEU A 455 19.36 -1.18 -19.23
CA LEU A 455 19.77 -2.55 -19.55
C LEU A 455 18.61 -3.57 -19.45
N ARG A 456 17.55 -3.26 -18.72
CA ARG A 456 16.37 -4.13 -18.56
C ARG A 456 15.33 -3.87 -19.65
N ASP A 457 15.27 -2.65 -20.17
CA ASP A 457 14.22 -2.22 -21.11
C ASP A 457 14.05 -3.14 -22.33
N PRO A 458 15.10 -3.61 -23.03
CA PRO A 458 14.91 -4.48 -24.20
C PRO A 458 14.13 -5.77 -23.89
N TYR A 459 14.43 -6.39 -22.74
CA TYR A 459 13.75 -7.61 -22.29
C TYR A 459 12.30 -7.33 -21.91
N ILE A 460 12.08 -6.28 -21.12
CA ILE A 460 10.74 -5.94 -20.63
C ILE A 460 9.85 -5.48 -21.80
N THR A 461 10.37 -4.66 -22.71
CA THR A 461 9.64 -4.20 -23.91
C THR A 461 9.21 -5.38 -24.78
N THR A 462 10.08 -6.39 -24.96
CA THR A 462 9.71 -7.61 -25.69
C THR A 462 8.53 -8.33 -25.03
N LEU A 463 8.57 -8.48 -23.70
CA LEU A 463 7.48 -9.07 -22.94
C LEU A 463 6.20 -8.23 -22.99
N ASN A 464 6.30 -6.91 -23.00
CA ASN A 464 5.15 -6.01 -23.12
C ASN A 464 4.43 -6.16 -24.46
N VAL A 465 5.18 -6.18 -25.55
CA VAL A 465 4.60 -6.40 -26.89
C VAL A 465 3.92 -7.76 -26.94
N LEU A 466 4.61 -8.82 -26.50
CA LEU A 466 4.03 -10.16 -26.45
C LEU A 466 2.74 -10.18 -25.61
N GLN A 467 2.76 -9.60 -24.41
CA GLN A 467 1.60 -9.54 -23.52
C GLN A 467 0.41 -8.84 -24.18
N ALA A 468 0.62 -7.69 -24.82
CA ALA A 468 -0.47 -6.94 -25.45
C ALA A 468 -1.15 -7.74 -26.58
N TYR A 469 -0.37 -8.42 -27.42
CA TYR A 469 -0.91 -9.31 -28.46
C TYR A 469 -1.58 -10.56 -27.88
N THR A 470 -1.00 -11.17 -26.85
CA THR A 470 -1.60 -12.32 -26.15
C THR A 470 -2.95 -11.95 -25.52
N LEU A 471 -3.04 -10.80 -24.86
CA LEU A 471 -4.31 -10.28 -24.32
C LEU A 471 -5.34 -10.05 -25.42
N LYS A 472 -4.93 -9.53 -26.58
CA LYS A 472 -5.83 -9.34 -27.72
C LYS A 472 -6.40 -10.68 -28.20
N GLN A 473 -5.56 -11.69 -28.36
CA GLN A 473 -5.98 -13.04 -28.76
C GLN A 473 -6.89 -13.71 -27.72
N ILE A 474 -6.62 -13.51 -26.43
CA ILE A 474 -7.42 -14.03 -25.33
C ILE A 474 -8.81 -13.37 -25.29
N ARG A 475 -8.88 -12.05 -25.50
CA ARG A 475 -10.11 -11.26 -25.35
C ARG A 475 -10.98 -11.21 -26.61
N ASP A 476 -10.42 -11.43 -27.79
CA ASP A 476 -11.14 -11.43 -29.07
C ASP A 476 -11.44 -12.86 -29.56
N PRO A 477 -12.71 -13.32 -29.47
CA PRO A 477 -13.10 -14.68 -29.88
C PRO A 477 -12.92 -14.96 -31.38
N ASN A 478 -12.79 -13.92 -32.21
CA ASN A 478 -12.57 -14.09 -33.64
C ASN A 478 -11.10 -14.43 -33.96
N LEU A 479 -10.16 -14.02 -33.09
CA LEU A 479 -8.73 -14.33 -33.23
C LEU A 479 -8.34 -15.64 -32.53
N SER A 480 -9.11 -16.08 -31.53
CA SER A 480 -8.83 -17.31 -30.77
C SER A 480 -9.15 -18.60 -31.52
N LYS A 481 -9.98 -18.54 -32.58
CA LYS A 481 -10.43 -19.70 -33.37
C LYS A 481 -9.48 -20.10 -34.51
N ASP A 482 -8.47 -19.29 -34.82
CA ASP A 482 -7.68 -19.41 -36.06
C ASP A 482 -6.40 -20.25 -35.98
N LYS A 483 -6.25 -21.16 -35.00
CA LYS A 483 -5.15 -22.13 -35.03
C LYS A 483 -5.58 -23.57 -34.70
N PRO A 484 -5.71 -24.45 -35.71
CA PRO A 484 -5.50 -25.87 -35.49
C PRO A 484 -4.04 -26.09 -35.07
N ALA A 485 -3.80 -27.06 -34.17
CA ALA A 485 -2.47 -27.42 -33.69
C ALA A 485 -1.50 -27.57 -34.87
N SER A 486 -0.43 -26.77 -34.89
CA SER A 486 0.45 -26.71 -36.05
C SER A 486 1.39 -27.91 -36.14
N ASN A 487 1.63 -28.62 -35.02
CA ASN A 487 2.40 -29.86 -34.97
C ASN A 487 2.13 -30.72 -33.72
N LYS A 488 2.64 -31.97 -33.71
CA LYS A 488 2.46 -32.98 -32.64
C LYS A 488 2.85 -32.50 -31.21
N GLN A 489 3.82 -31.60 -31.07
CA GLN A 489 4.25 -31.06 -29.77
C GLN A 489 3.18 -30.15 -29.15
N ASP A 490 2.48 -29.35 -29.96
CA ASP A 490 1.37 -28.49 -29.50
C ASP A 490 0.21 -29.35 -28.95
N ALA A 491 -0.03 -30.52 -29.57
CA ALA A 491 -1.04 -31.49 -29.16
C ALA A 491 -0.69 -32.24 -27.86
N GLU A 492 0.59 -32.36 -27.50
CA GLU A 492 1.01 -32.91 -26.20
C GLU A 492 0.86 -31.88 -25.08
N LEU A 493 1.21 -30.61 -25.32
CA LEU A 493 1.00 -29.53 -24.34
C LEU A 493 -0.48 -29.33 -24.00
N LEU A 494 -1.37 -29.50 -24.99
CA LEU A 494 -2.82 -29.52 -24.83
C LEU A 494 -3.33 -30.57 -23.82
N LYS A 495 -2.61 -31.69 -23.66
CA LYS A 495 -2.97 -32.75 -22.69
C LYS A 495 -2.56 -32.43 -21.26
N ILE A 496 -1.65 -31.47 -21.06
CA ILE A 496 -1.08 -31.13 -19.76
C ILE A 496 -1.98 -30.14 -19.00
N ASN A 497 -2.76 -29.31 -19.71
CA ASN A 497 -3.71 -28.38 -19.09
C ASN A 497 -5.10 -28.44 -19.74
N PRO A 498 -5.89 -29.49 -19.46
CA PRO A 498 -7.22 -29.70 -20.06
C PRO A 498 -8.32 -28.76 -19.53
N CYS A 499 -7.99 -27.88 -18.56
CA CYS A 499 -8.96 -27.03 -17.87
C CYS A 499 -8.88 -25.54 -18.24
N SER A 500 -8.04 -25.14 -19.21
CA SER A 500 -7.98 -23.73 -19.64
C SER A 500 -9.13 -23.38 -20.58
N ASP A 501 -9.80 -22.26 -20.30
CA ASP A 501 -10.86 -21.70 -21.16
C ASP A 501 -10.30 -21.06 -22.47
N TYR A 502 -8.98 -21.00 -22.64
CA TYR A 502 -8.30 -20.34 -23.76
C TYR A 502 -7.53 -21.33 -24.63
N ALA A 503 -7.19 -20.91 -25.86
CA ALA A 503 -6.34 -21.69 -26.73
C ALA A 503 -5.01 -22.06 -26.03
N PRO A 504 -4.48 -23.27 -26.27
CA PRO A 504 -3.34 -23.80 -25.54
C PRO A 504 -2.13 -22.86 -25.54
N GLY A 505 -1.54 -22.67 -24.36
CA GLY A 505 -0.31 -21.90 -24.16
C GLY A 505 -0.47 -20.37 -24.10
N LEU A 506 -1.64 -19.80 -24.44
CA LEU A 506 -1.85 -18.35 -24.32
C LEU A 506 -1.92 -17.89 -22.86
N GLU A 507 -2.58 -18.67 -22.01
CA GLU A 507 -2.66 -18.38 -20.58
C GLU A 507 -1.27 -18.46 -19.93
N ASP A 508 -0.50 -19.50 -20.25
CA ASP A 508 0.87 -19.68 -19.78
C ASP A 508 1.79 -18.56 -20.27
N ALA A 509 1.68 -18.16 -21.54
CA ALA A 509 2.41 -17.04 -22.09
C ALA A 509 2.07 -15.73 -21.35
N LEU A 510 0.79 -15.49 -21.08
CA LEU A 510 0.37 -14.32 -20.32
C LEU A 510 0.91 -14.35 -18.88
N ILE A 511 0.87 -15.49 -18.19
CA ILE A 511 1.48 -15.66 -16.86
C ILE A 511 2.98 -15.37 -16.90
N LEU A 512 3.70 -15.90 -17.90
CA LEU A 512 5.15 -15.67 -18.08
C LEU A 512 5.45 -14.18 -18.32
N THR A 513 4.70 -13.51 -19.19
CA THR A 513 4.89 -12.08 -19.41
C THR A 513 4.59 -11.27 -18.15
N MET A 514 3.50 -11.58 -17.42
CA MET A 514 3.16 -10.90 -16.17
C MET A 514 4.27 -11.03 -15.13
N LYS A 515 4.81 -12.24 -14.95
CA LYS A 515 5.91 -12.50 -14.02
C LYS A 515 7.23 -11.86 -14.45
N GLY A 516 7.52 -11.82 -15.75
CA GLY A 516 8.77 -11.26 -16.27
C GLY A 516 8.78 -9.72 -16.33
N ILE A 517 7.61 -9.08 -16.48
CA ILE A 517 7.49 -7.61 -16.45
C ILE A 517 7.49 -7.07 -15.02
N ALA A 518 6.87 -7.79 -14.08
CA ALA A 518 6.80 -7.41 -12.66
C ALA A 518 8.17 -7.49 -11.98
#